data_AF-A0A3N5IJ07-F1
#
_entry.id   AF-A0A3N5IJ07-F1
#
_cell.length_a   1.000
_cell.length_b   1.000
_cell.length_c   1.000
_cell.angle_alpha   90.00
_cell.angle_beta   90.00
_cell.angle_gamma   90.00
#
_symmetry.space_group_name_H-M   'P 1'
#
loop_
_entity.id
_entity.type
_entity.pdbx_description
1 polymer ?
#
loop_
_entity_poly.entity_id
_entity_poly.type
_entity_poly.pdbx_seq_one_letter_code
_entity_poly.pdbx_strand_id
1 'polypeptide(L)'
;QTLLHPRYNVPKTYLIKVKQVLTEDQIRQLEQGVQLDDGVTSPAIVKKVKKAKLNSWLEITIREGRQHQVKRMMEAVGHPVLKLTRIKMGPLSLGDLASGEFRYLTDREANALRELAEQKLASAEDTEKQAPRPKRPISRVGWARSKKVKVV
;
A
#
# COMPACT_ATOMS: atom_id res chain seq x y z
N GLN A 1 -5.60 -6.14 -14.18
CA GLN A 1 -4.90 -4.84 -14.14
C GLN A 1 -3.79 -4.86 -13.08
N THR A 2 -2.52 -5.10 -13.48
CA THR A 2 -1.40 -5.40 -12.54
C THR A 2 -0.93 -4.21 -11.70
N LEU A 3 -0.87 -3.00 -12.27
CA LEU A 3 -0.27 -1.86 -11.58
C LEU A 3 -1.13 -1.29 -10.42
N LEU A 4 -2.45 -1.43 -10.52
CA LEU A 4 -3.40 -0.92 -9.52
C LEU A 4 -3.82 -1.97 -8.51
N HIS A 5 -3.65 -3.25 -8.84
CA HIS A 5 -4.18 -4.31 -7.99
C HIS A 5 -3.29 -4.50 -6.74
N PRO A 6 -3.87 -4.51 -5.52
CA PRO A 6 -3.12 -4.54 -4.26
C PRO A 6 -2.11 -5.69 -4.16
N ARG A 7 -2.42 -6.86 -4.73
CA ARG A 7 -1.56 -8.06 -4.75
C ARG A 7 -0.12 -7.79 -5.21
N TYR A 8 0.08 -6.84 -6.11
CA TYR A 8 1.39 -6.62 -6.75
C TYR A 8 2.24 -5.57 -6.04
N ASN A 9 1.71 -4.90 -5.02
CA ASN A 9 2.47 -4.04 -4.11
C ASN A 9 3.38 -3.02 -4.82
N VAL A 10 2.89 -2.43 -5.91
CA VAL A 10 3.63 -1.42 -6.68
C VAL A 10 3.85 -0.18 -5.79
N PRO A 11 5.11 0.24 -5.59
CA PRO A 11 5.43 1.35 -4.70
C PRO A 11 4.90 2.67 -5.25
N LYS A 12 4.37 3.49 -4.35
CA LYS A 12 3.83 4.83 -4.63
C LYS A 12 4.48 5.80 -3.66
N THR A 13 5.16 6.81 -4.19
CA THR A 13 5.81 7.85 -3.39
C THR A 13 4.99 9.13 -3.44
N TYR A 14 4.70 9.66 -2.26
CA TYR A 14 3.94 10.88 -2.05
C TYR A 14 4.84 11.94 -1.44
N LEU A 15 4.83 13.13 -2.02
CA LEU A 15 5.32 14.33 -1.39
C LEU A 15 4.20 14.91 -0.54
N ILE A 16 4.44 15.05 0.76
CA ILE A 16 3.46 15.53 1.73
C ILE A 16 3.96 16.75 2.47
N LYS A 17 3.04 17.70 2.70
CA LYS A 17 3.22 18.77 3.67
C LYS A 17 2.40 18.41 4.90
N VAL A 18 3.01 18.42 6.06
CA VAL A 18 2.38 18.01 7.33
C VAL A 18 2.44 19.15 8.34
N LYS A 19 1.46 19.19 9.22
CA LYS A 19 1.43 20.13 10.34
C LYS A 19 2.54 19.77 11.33
N GLN A 20 3.32 20.76 11.77
CA GLN A 20 4.45 20.59 12.69
C GLN A 20 5.58 19.72 12.10
N VAL A 21 6.65 19.58 12.88
CA VAL A 21 7.84 18.81 12.51
C VAL A 21 7.79 17.46 13.22
N LEU A 22 7.91 16.38 12.45
CA LEU A 22 8.03 15.03 13.01
C LEU A 22 9.37 14.86 13.72
N THR A 23 9.32 14.21 14.88
CA THR A 23 10.49 13.69 15.58
C THR A 23 11.07 12.48 14.85
N GLU A 24 12.28 12.07 15.22
CA GLU A 24 12.90 10.87 14.66
C GLU A 24 12.12 9.60 15.04
N ASP A 25 11.59 9.53 16.26
CA ASP A 25 10.84 8.37 16.73
C ASP A 25 9.51 8.20 16.00
N GLN A 26 8.82 9.29 15.68
CA GLN A 26 7.59 9.24 14.86
C GLN A 26 7.86 8.76 13.44
N ILE A 27 9.04 9.08 12.90
CA ILE A 27 9.46 8.57 11.59
C ILE A 27 9.73 7.08 11.67
N ARG A 28 10.44 6.63 12.70
CA ARG A 28 10.65 5.20 12.95
C ARG A 28 9.34 4.44 13.11
N GLN A 29 8.33 5.01 13.77
CA GLN A 29 7.00 4.41 13.87
C GLN A 29 6.38 4.20 12.49
N LEU A 30 6.41 5.21 11.60
CA LEU A 30 5.92 5.08 10.23
C LEU A 30 6.71 4.01 9.44
N GLU A 31 8.02 3.92 9.66
CA GLU A 31 8.90 2.95 9.01
C GLU A 31 8.71 1.51 9.52
N GLN A 32 8.26 1.33 10.76
CA GLN A 32 7.92 0.02 11.33
C GLN A 32 6.48 -0.40 11.00
N GLY A 33 5.63 0.57 10.68
CA GLY A 33 4.20 0.39 10.49
C GLY A 33 3.40 0.88 11.69
N VAL A 34 2.22 1.43 11.44
CA VAL A 34 1.36 2.03 12.46
C VAL A 34 0.02 1.28 12.51
N GLN A 35 -0.57 1.21 13.71
CA GLN A 35 -1.90 0.64 13.89
C GLN A 35 -2.95 1.60 13.32
N LEU A 36 -3.79 1.10 12.41
CA LEU A 36 -5.01 1.77 11.93
C LEU A 36 -6.23 0.89 12.23
N ASP A 37 -7.43 1.40 11.98
CA ASP A 37 -8.70 0.70 12.26
C ASP A 37 -8.83 -0.67 11.57
N ASP A 38 -8.31 -0.76 10.33
CA ASP A 38 -8.28 -1.97 9.50
C ASP A 38 -6.96 -2.77 9.64
N GLY A 39 -6.19 -2.53 10.71
CA GLY A 39 -4.99 -3.28 11.07
C GLY A 39 -3.68 -2.50 10.92
N VAL A 40 -2.56 -3.15 11.29
CA VAL A 40 -1.20 -2.58 11.17
C VAL A 40 -0.85 -2.34 9.71
N THR A 41 -0.26 -1.19 9.38
CA THR A 41 0.25 -0.91 8.03
C THR A 41 1.54 -1.68 7.76
N SER A 42 1.84 -1.90 6.48
CA SER A 42 3.19 -2.28 6.08
C SER A 42 4.17 -1.15 6.40
N PRO A 43 5.46 -1.47 6.63
CA PRO A 43 6.55 -0.52 6.68
C PRO A 43 6.50 0.50 5.53
N ALA A 44 6.56 1.79 5.86
CA ALA A 44 6.75 2.86 4.89
C ALA A 44 8.23 3.23 4.77
N ILE A 45 8.62 3.88 3.67
CA ILE A 45 9.91 4.55 3.57
C ILE A 45 9.66 6.04 3.68
N VAL A 46 10.28 6.69 4.65
CA VAL A 46 10.08 8.13 4.92
C VAL A 46 11.38 8.88 4.71
N LYS A 47 11.36 9.93 3.87
CA LYS A 47 12.52 10.80 3.66
C LYS A 47 12.15 12.24 3.98
N LYS A 48 12.98 12.91 4.79
CA LYS A 48 12.82 14.35 5.06
C LYS A 48 13.32 15.15 3.85
N VAL A 49 12.45 15.96 3.26
CA VAL A 49 12.80 16.80 2.10
C VAL A 49 13.24 18.19 2.56
N LYS A 50 12.39 18.88 3.33
CA LYS A 50 12.67 20.22 3.88
C LYS A 50 12.00 20.38 5.24
N LYS A 51 12.71 21.00 6.17
CA LYS A 51 12.14 21.48 7.44
C LYS A 51 11.77 22.96 7.27
N ALA A 52 10.54 23.34 7.55
CA ALA A 52 10.16 24.72 7.81
C ALA A 52 9.87 24.88 9.31
N LYS A 53 9.92 26.11 9.84
CA LYS A 53 9.76 26.38 11.28
C LYS A 53 8.48 25.78 11.90
N LEU A 54 7.40 25.65 11.12
CA LEU A 54 6.09 25.19 11.60
C LEU A 54 5.51 23.99 10.83
N ASN A 55 6.12 23.58 9.73
CA ASN A 55 5.63 22.48 8.88
C ASN A 55 6.81 21.72 8.29
N SER A 56 6.63 20.42 8.03
CA SER A 56 7.62 19.59 7.36
C SER A 56 7.15 19.14 5.98
N TRP A 57 8.10 19.04 5.07
CA TRP A 57 7.92 18.34 3.79
C TRP A 57 8.64 17.00 3.85
N LEU A 58 7.87 15.94 3.55
CA LEU A 58 8.35 14.57 3.59
C LEU A 58 7.99 13.86 2.29
N GLU A 59 8.83 12.95 1.86
CA GLU A 59 8.46 11.91 0.92
C GLU A 59 8.11 10.64 1.70
N ILE A 60 6.93 10.09 1.44
CA ILE A 60 6.50 8.80 2.00
C ILE A 60 6.22 7.82 0.87
N THR A 61 6.88 6.67 0.91
CA THR A 61 6.65 5.58 -0.04
C THR A 61 5.93 4.43 0.63
N ILE A 62 4.77 4.06 0.08
CA ILE A 62 3.98 2.91 0.51
C ILE A 62 3.79 1.94 -0.65
N ARG A 63 3.65 0.65 -0.36
CA ARG A 63 3.44 -0.41 -1.36
C ARG A 63 1.99 -0.87 -1.44
N GLU A 64 1.29 -0.78 -0.33
CA GLU A 64 -0.15 -1.02 -0.23
C GLU A 64 -0.97 0.14 -0.81
N GLY A 65 -2.30 0.00 -0.74
CA GLY A 65 -3.26 0.93 -1.34
C GLY A 65 -4.55 1.04 -0.55
N ARG A 66 -4.48 1.09 0.79
CA ARG A 66 -5.67 1.26 1.63
C ARG A 66 -6.26 2.65 1.46
N GLN A 67 -7.57 2.78 1.67
CA GLN A 67 -8.27 4.06 1.53
C GLN A 67 -7.68 5.10 2.50
N HIS A 68 -7.35 6.28 1.95
CA HIS A 68 -6.73 7.41 2.65
C HIS A 68 -5.48 7.08 3.49
N GLN A 69 -4.78 6.00 3.16
CA GLN A 69 -3.72 5.43 3.98
C GLN A 69 -2.69 6.44 4.48
N VAL A 70 -2.09 7.23 3.58
CA VAL A 70 -1.06 8.21 3.96
C VAL A 70 -1.62 9.23 4.96
N LYS A 71 -2.86 9.70 4.77
CA LYS A 71 -3.48 10.66 5.70
C LYS A 71 -3.69 10.01 7.08
N ARG A 72 -4.24 8.79 7.10
CA ARG A 72 -4.51 8.05 8.35
C ARG A 72 -3.24 7.70 9.11
N MET A 73 -2.18 7.26 8.41
CA MET A 73 -0.88 7.01 9.02
C MET A 73 -0.31 8.26 9.70
N MET A 74 -0.40 9.39 9.01
CA MET A 74 0.10 10.67 9.52
C MET A 74 -0.75 11.21 10.68
N GLU A 75 -2.07 11.02 10.64
CA GLU A 75 -2.97 11.32 11.75
C GLU A 75 -2.68 10.45 12.98
N ALA A 76 -2.40 9.16 12.79
CA ALA A 76 -2.06 8.24 13.87
C ALA A 76 -0.78 8.64 14.64
N VAL A 77 0.17 9.30 13.97
CA VAL A 77 1.38 9.86 14.62
C VAL A 77 1.21 11.32 15.07
N GLY A 78 0.01 11.90 14.94
CA GLY A 78 -0.33 13.24 15.43
C GLY A 78 -0.03 14.39 14.46
N HIS A 79 0.28 14.12 13.19
CA HIS A 79 0.73 15.11 12.21
C HIS A 79 -0.14 15.13 10.96
N PRO A 80 -1.34 15.76 10.99
CA PRO A 80 -2.26 15.73 9.86
C PRO A 80 -1.64 16.32 8.58
N VAL A 81 -1.99 15.71 7.44
CA VAL A 81 -1.51 16.09 6.12
C VAL A 81 -2.26 17.31 5.60
N LEU A 82 -1.50 18.37 5.28
CA LEU A 82 -2.00 19.62 4.71
C LEU A 82 -2.02 19.60 3.17
N LYS A 83 -1.04 18.95 2.55
CA LYS A 83 -0.96 18.76 1.09
C LYS A 83 -0.41 17.38 0.80
N LEU A 84 -1.01 16.70 -0.18
CA LEU A 84 -0.64 15.36 -0.61
C LEU A 84 -0.53 15.35 -2.13
N THR A 85 0.63 14.98 -2.66
CA THR A 85 0.86 14.85 -4.10
C THR A 85 1.61 13.56 -4.37
N ARG A 86 1.07 12.68 -5.21
CA ARG A 86 1.80 11.48 -5.64
C ARG A 86 2.80 11.89 -6.71
N ILE A 87 4.09 11.80 -6.38
CA ILE A 87 5.18 12.21 -7.26
C ILE A 87 5.83 11.04 -8.00
N LYS A 88 5.59 9.80 -7.55
CA LYS A 88 6.13 8.59 -8.19
C LYS A 88 5.19 7.40 -8.06
N MET A 89 5.13 6.57 -9.08
CA MET A 89 4.46 5.27 -9.06
C MET A 89 5.29 4.27 -9.86
N GLY A 90 5.85 3.27 -9.18
CA GLY A 90 6.79 2.33 -9.79
C GLY A 90 7.94 3.08 -10.47
N PRO A 91 8.21 2.86 -11.78
CA PRO A 91 9.26 3.55 -12.51
C PRO A 91 8.87 4.98 -12.93
N LEU A 92 7.58 5.33 -12.92
CA LEU A 92 7.10 6.62 -13.40
C LEU A 92 7.25 7.70 -12.34
N SER A 93 7.87 8.81 -12.72
CA SER A 93 7.95 10.03 -11.91
C SER A 93 7.10 11.14 -12.53
N LEU A 94 6.48 11.98 -11.71
CA LEU A 94 5.67 13.12 -12.15
C LEU A 94 6.50 14.13 -12.95
N GLY A 95 7.76 14.34 -12.55
CA GLY A 95 8.65 15.32 -13.18
C GLY A 95 8.09 16.74 -13.08
N ASP A 96 8.19 17.49 -14.17
CA ASP A 96 7.80 18.90 -14.25
C ASP A 96 6.37 19.11 -14.80
N LEU A 97 5.57 18.05 -14.88
CA LEU A 97 4.22 18.11 -15.42
C LEU A 97 3.31 18.99 -14.55
N ALA A 98 2.63 19.97 -15.15
CA ALA A 98 1.77 20.87 -14.40
C ALA A 98 0.43 20.21 -14.02
N SER A 99 -0.28 20.86 -13.09
CA SER A 99 -1.59 20.39 -12.65
C SER A 99 -2.60 20.41 -13.80
N GLY A 100 -3.21 19.26 -14.07
CA GLY A 100 -4.21 19.08 -15.13
C GLY A 100 -3.61 18.70 -16.48
N GLU A 101 -2.29 18.73 -16.63
CA GLU A 101 -1.63 18.30 -17.86
C GLU A 101 -1.44 16.78 -17.92
N PHE A 102 -1.24 16.28 -19.14
CA PHE A 102 -0.83 14.91 -19.38
C PHE A 102 0.21 14.88 -20.50
N ARG A 103 0.99 13.79 -20.54
CA ARG A 103 1.89 13.48 -21.65
C ARG A 103 1.85 11.99 -21.95
N TYR A 104 2.25 11.63 -23.16
CA TYR A 104 2.51 10.23 -23.48
C TYR A 104 3.75 9.72 -22.75
N LEU A 105 3.75 8.42 -22.49
CA LEU A 105 4.93 7.73 -21.96
C LEU A 105 5.99 7.67 -23.05
N THR A 106 7.25 7.79 -22.64
CA THR A 106 8.37 7.44 -23.50
C THR A 106 8.47 5.91 -23.65
N ASP A 107 9.12 5.42 -24.70
CA ASP A 107 9.33 3.98 -24.88
C ASP A 107 10.08 3.35 -23.70
N ARG A 108 11.04 4.10 -23.11
CA ARG A 108 11.77 3.68 -21.92
C ARG A 108 10.85 3.46 -20.73
N GLU A 109 9.95 4.41 -20.48
CA GLU A 109 8.97 4.32 -19.39
C GLU A 109 7.95 3.21 -19.62
N ALA A 110 7.48 3.04 -20.86
CA ALA A 110 6.57 1.98 -21.23
C ALA A 110 7.20 0.59 -21.03
N ASN A 111 8.46 0.42 -21.44
CA ASN A 111 9.19 -0.83 -21.25
C ASN A 111 9.46 -1.11 -19.77
N ALA A 112 9.91 -0.11 -19.01
CA ALA A 112 10.11 -0.26 -17.56
C ALA A 112 8.82 -0.65 -16.81
N LEU A 113 7.66 -0.17 -17.27
CA LEU A 113 6.37 -0.58 -16.72
C LEU A 113 5.99 -2.02 -17.06
N ARG A 114 6.26 -2.47 -18.29
CA ARG A 114 6.03 -3.86 -18.71
C ARG A 114 6.89 -4.83 -17.91
N GLU A 115 8.19 -4.54 -17.82
CA GLU A 115 9.13 -5.32 -17.03
C GLU A 115 8.70 -5.40 -15.56
N LEU A 116 8.30 -4.28 -14.95
CA LEU A 116 7.79 -4.28 -13.59
C LEU A 116 6.53 -5.14 -13.46
N ALA A 117 5.60 -5.05 -14.41
CA ALA A 117 4.36 -5.83 -14.37
C ALA A 117 4.64 -7.33 -14.48
N GLU A 118 5.53 -7.74 -15.37
CA GLU A 118 5.96 -9.14 -15.53
C GLU A 118 6.63 -9.67 -14.26
N GLN A 119 7.58 -8.91 -13.69
CA GLN A 119 8.24 -9.27 -12.44
C GLN A 119 7.23 -9.45 -11.29
N LYS A 120 6.23 -8.57 -11.21
CA LYS A 120 5.18 -8.67 -10.17
C LYS A 120 4.24 -9.84 -10.39
N LEU A 121 3.94 -10.20 -11.64
CA LEU A 121 3.16 -11.39 -11.96
C LEU A 121 3.91 -12.66 -11.55
N ALA A 122 5.17 -12.80 -11.96
CA ALA A 122 6.01 -13.95 -11.60
C ALA A 122 6.14 -14.12 -10.08
N SER A 123 6.48 -13.04 -9.36
CA SER A 123 6.61 -13.06 -7.89
C SER A 123 5.31 -13.46 -7.18
N ALA A 124 4.17 -13.07 -7.74
CA ALA A 124 2.86 -13.36 -7.18
C ALA A 124 2.44 -14.82 -7.40
N GLU A 125 2.85 -15.45 -8.51
CA GLU A 125 2.64 -16.86 -8.79
C GLU A 125 3.51 -17.76 -7.91
N ASP A 126 4.77 -17.37 -7.68
CA ASP A 126 5.68 -18.12 -6.82
C ASP A 126 5.19 -18.15 -5.37
N THR A 127 4.66 -17.03 -4.87
CA THR A 127 4.05 -16.94 -3.54
C THR A 127 2.85 -17.88 -3.41
N GLU A 128 2.05 -18.04 -4.46
CA GLU A 128 0.85 -18.89 -4.46
C GLU A 128 1.20 -20.39 -4.58
N LYS A 129 2.28 -20.72 -5.30
CA LYS A 129 2.81 -22.10 -5.37
C LYS A 129 3.46 -22.55 -4.06
N GLN A 130 4.07 -21.62 -3.31
CA GLN A 130 4.72 -21.90 -2.03
C GLN A 130 3.75 -21.84 -0.83
N ALA A 131 2.55 -21.26 -0.99
CA ALA A 131 1.55 -21.22 0.07
C ALA A 131 1.04 -22.65 0.38
N PRO A 132 1.00 -23.07 1.66
CA PRO A 132 0.46 -24.38 2.01
C PRO A 132 -1.02 -24.42 1.62
N ARG A 133 -1.41 -25.42 0.81
CA ARG A 133 -2.82 -25.63 0.45
C ARG A 133 -3.64 -25.70 1.74
N PRO A 134 -4.72 -24.91 1.90
CA PRO A 134 -5.57 -25.03 3.06
C PRO A 134 -6.08 -26.48 3.11
N LYS A 135 -5.82 -27.18 4.22
CA LYS A 135 -6.38 -28.52 4.43
C LYS A 135 -7.89 -28.36 4.35
N ARG A 136 -8.53 -28.89 3.29
CA ARG A 136 -9.99 -28.94 3.19
C ARG A 136 -10.50 -29.52 4.52
N PRO A 137 -11.43 -28.86 5.22
CA PRO A 137 -12.01 -29.47 6.40
C PRO A 137 -12.65 -30.79 5.96
N ILE A 138 -12.12 -31.90 6.47
CA ILE A 138 -12.72 -33.22 6.29
C ILE A 138 -14.04 -33.13 7.05
N SER A 139 -15.16 -32.94 6.34
CA SER A 139 -16.48 -32.98 6.96
C SER A 139 -16.70 -34.39 7.50
N ARG A 140 -16.54 -34.59 8.81
CA ARG A 140 -16.84 -35.87 9.49
C ARG A 140 -18.34 -36.14 9.63
N VAL A 141 -19.20 -35.22 9.20
CA VAL A 141 -20.65 -35.40 9.26
C VAL A 141 -21.13 -35.97 7.94
N GLY A 142 -21.36 -37.28 7.92
CA GLY A 142 -22.03 -37.96 6.82
C GLY A 142 -23.42 -37.35 6.61
N TRP A 143 -23.81 -37.20 5.34
CA TRP A 143 -25.06 -36.63 4.84
C TRP A 143 -26.36 -37.37 5.27
N ALA A 144 -26.29 -38.31 6.21
CA ALA A 144 -27.41 -39.13 6.62
C ALA A 144 -28.41 -38.32 7.44
N ARG A 145 -29.60 -38.11 6.86
CA ARG A 145 -30.75 -37.40 7.45
C ARG A 145 -31.11 -38.00 8.80
N SER A 146 -31.26 -37.17 9.83
CA SER A 146 -31.82 -37.59 11.11
C SER A 146 -33.25 -38.09 10.91
N LYS A 147 -33.53 -39.33 11.31
CA LYS A 147 -34.90 -39.85 11.43
C LYS A 147 -35.62 -39.00 12.49
N LYS A 148 -36.74 -38.37 12.10
CA LYS A 148 -37.68 -37.73 13.02
C LYS A 148 -38.14 -38.77 14.04
N VAL A 149 -37.93 -38.49 15.32
CA VAL A 149 -38.56 -39.22 16.43
C VAL A 149 -39.93 -38.57 16.66
N LYS A 150 -40.99 -39.35 16.48
CA LYS A 150 -42.35 -39.04 16.92
C LYS A 150 -42.49 -39.65 18.31
N VAL A 151 -42.82 -38.86 19.33
CA VAL A 151 -43.35 -39.39 20.59
C VAL A 151 -44.65 -38.68 20.90
N VAL A 152 -45.61 -39.51 21.30
CA VAL A 152 -47.03 -39.29 21.61
C VAL A 152 -47.20 -38.51 22.89
#